data_AF-A0AAW4ZGI3-F1
#
_entry.id   AF-A0AAW4ZGI3-F1
#
_cell.length_a   1.000
_cell.length_b   1.000
_cell.length_c   1.000
_cell.angle_alpha   90.00
_cell.angle_beta   90.00
_cell.angle_gamma   90.00
#
_symmetry.space_group_name_H-M   'P 1'
#
loop_
_entity.id
_entity.type
_entity.pdbx_description
1 polymer ?
#
loop_
_entity_poly.entity_id
_entity_poly.type
_entity_poly.pdbx_seq_one_letter_code
_entity_poly.pdbx_strand_id
1 'polypeptide(L)'
;MITTSINIEPYLAEYIRGKYNNGCEEAFRIPDNTDLYHTIWTLMAKRQKNQSPVDSGNLTFILPERRIGKDPKVYNFLSPSSVKMIEKEIRRMFNRELHAAMDENDLNGHVLNNLDVVHHFMCSYCIDSVSEDALLKNFYRWRENMRKRKVRREYKKKLKSC
;
A
#
# COMPACT_ATOMS: atom_id res chain seq x y z
N MET A 1 14.09 -11.70 -16.54
CA MET A 1 13.32 -11.13 -15.42
C MET A 1 14.15 -10.03 -14.80
N ILE A 2 13.64 -8.79 -14.75
CA ILE A 2 14.37 -7.65 -14.16
C ILE A 2 13.72 -7.32 -12.82
N THR A 3 14.52 -7.24 -11.76
CA THR A 3 14.09 -6.87 -10.41
C THR A 3 14.56 -5.46 -10.08
N THR A 4 13.83 -4.80 -9.19
CA THR A 4 14.22 -3.51 -8.61
C THR A 4 13.94 -3.53 -7.11
N SER A 5 14.68 -2.74 -6.35
CA SER A 5 14.51 -2.60 -4.91
C SER A 5 14.18 -1.14 -4.59
N ILE A 6 13.14 -0.92 -3.79
CA ILE A 6 12.74 0.41 -3.34
C ILE A 6 12.69 0.46 -1.83
N ASN A 7 12.86 1.65 -1.27
CA ASN A 7 12.76 1.88 0.17
C ASN A 7 11.44 2.59 0.51
N ILE A 8 10.62 1.95 1.34
CA ILE A 8 9.31 2.45 1.82
C ILE A 8 9.17 2.21 3.33
N GLU A 9 8.05 2.63 3.93
CA GLU A 9 7.78 2.29 5.35
C GLU A 9 7.83 0.77 5.59
N PRO A 10 8.52 0.29 6.65
CA PRO A 10 8.72 -1.13 6.90
C PRO A 10 7.44 -1.99 6.88
N TYR A 11 6.38 -1.58 7.57
CA TYR A 11 5.14 -2.37 7.65
C TYR A 11 4.39 -2.42 6.31
N LEU A 12 4.60 -1.44 5.43
CA LEU A 12 4.06 -1.47 4.07
C LEU A 12 4.84 -2.43 3.18
N ALA A 13 6.16 -2.56 3.39
CA ALA A 13 6.98 -3.55 2.72
C ALA A 13 6.61 -4.97 3.17
N GLU A 14 6.44 -5.17 4.49
CA GLU A 14 5.96 -6.42 5.08
C GLU A 14 4.58 -6.79 4.56
N TYR A 15 3.63 -5.86 4.58
CA TYR A 15 2.28 -6.06 4.03
C TYR A 15 2.30 -6.58 2.58
N ILE A 16 3.09 -5.94 1.71
CA ILE A 16 3.17 -6.35 0.31
C ILE A 16 3.85 -7.71 0.13
N ARG A 17 4.88 -8.01 0.93
CA ARG A 17 5.48 -9.35 0.97
C ARG A 17 4.51 -10.41 1.48
N GLY A 18 3.77 -10.14 2.55
CA GLY A 18 2.72 -11.02 3.05
C GLY A 18 1.68 -11.30 1.97
N LYS A 19 1.26 -10.26 1.26
CA LYS A 19 0.21 -10.35 0.24
C LYS A 19 0.59 -11.14 -1.02
N TYR A 20 1.83 -11.02 -1.49
CA TYR A 20 2.24 -11.60 -2.79
C TYR A 20 3.36 -12.63 -2.71
N ASN A 21 3.95 -12.85 -1.54
CA ASN A 21 5.09 -13.73 -1.36
C ASN A 21 5.10 -14.49 -0.03
N ASN A 22 3.96 -14.56 0.67
CA ASN A 22 3.84 -15.21 1.98
C ASN A 22 4.92 -14.76 2.99
N GLY A 23 5.29 -13.47 2.95
CA GLY A 23 6.27 -12.87 3.86
C GLY A 23 7.74 -13.07 3.46
N CYS A 24 8.04 -13.84 2.41
CA CYS A 24 9.43 -14.09 1.99
C CYS A 24 10.10 -12.83 1.41
N GLU A 25 11.40 -12.64 1.71
CA GLU A 25 12.21 -11.49 1.26
C GLU A 25 12.61 -11.53 -0.22
N GLU A 26 12.39 -12.67 -0.89
CA GLU A 26 12.70 -12.84 -2.30
C GLU A 26 11.87 -11.91 -3.21
N ALA A 27 12.38 -11.69 -4.42
CA ALA A 27 11.68 -10.90 -5.42
C ALA A 27 10.39 -11.60 -5.89
N PHE A 28 9.24 -10.95 -5.73
CA PHE A 28 7.94 -11.48 -6.11
C PHE A 28 7.34 -10.78 -7.34
N ARG A 29 6.35 -11.42 -7.96
CA ARG A 29 5.57 -10.84 -9.07
C ARG A 29 4.30 -10.21 -8.53
N ILE A 30 4.08 -8.96 -8.90
CA ILE A 30 2.81 -8.29 -8.65
C ILE A 30 1.82 -8.72 -9.76
N PRO A 31 0.63 -9.21 -9.41
CA PRO A 31 -0.37 -9.63 -10.40
C PRO A 31 -0.79 -8.48 -11.32
N ASP A 32 -0.97 -8.78 -12.61
CA ASP A 32 -1.25 -7.80 -13.67
C ASP A 32 -2.64 -7.18 -13.61
N ASN A 33 -3.54 -7.80 -12.84
CA ASN A 33 -4.90 -7.33 -12.55
C ASN A 33 -4.96 -6.31 -11.40
N THR A 34 -3.82 -5.87 -10.85
CA THR A 34 -3.78 -4.93 -9.72
C THR A 34 -3.46 -3.50 -10.15
N ASP A 35 -4.07 -2.52 -9.47
CA ASP A 35 -3.74 -1.09 -9.62
C ASP A 35 -2.24 -0.82 -9.38
N LEU A 36 -1.62 -1.57 -8.45
CA LEU A 36 -0.21 -1.44 -8.12
C LEU A 36 0.68 -1.80 -9.31
N TYR A 37 0.37 -2.88 -10.02
CA TYR A 37 1.07 -3.27 -11.24
C TYR A 37 1.03 -2.17 -12.31
N HIS A 38 -0.15 -1.60 -12.53
CA HIS A 38 -0.33 -0.54 -13.52
C HIS A 38 0.37 0.77 -13.10
N THR A 39 0.33 1.11 -11.81
CA THR A 39 1.02 2.26 -11.24
C THR A 39 2.52 2.16 -11.44
N ILE A 40 3.13 1.03 -11.06
CA ILE A 40 4.57 0.80 -11.22
C ILE A 40 4.95 0.88 -12.70
N TRP A 41 4.22 0.19 -13.58
CA TRP A 41 4.49 0.23 -15.02
C TRP A 41 4.46 1.65 -15.59
N THR A 42 3.49 2.47 -15.14
CA THR A 42 3.37 3.87 -15.57
C THR A 42 4.56 4.71 -15.10
N LEU A 43 5.09 4.41 -13.91
CA LEU A 43 6.18 5.15 -13.27
C LEU A 43 7.60 4.68 -13.66
N MET A 44 7.72 3.53 -14.33
CA MET A 44 8.99 3.03 -14.88
C MET A 44 9.58 4.05 -15.87
N ALA A 45 10.85 4.41 -15.68
CA ALA A 45 11.60 5.34 -16.51
C ALA A 45 12.93 4.74 -16.97
N LYS A 46 13.55 5.35 -17.99
CA LYS A 46 14.92 5.01 -18.39
C LYS A 46 15.90 5.55 -17.35
N ARG A 47 16.89 4.73 -16.99
CA ARG A 47 17.98 5.16 -16.09
C ARG A 47 18.85 6.19 -16.80
N GLN A 48 19.16 7.30 -16.12
CA GLN A 48 20.09 8.31 -16.63
C GLN A 48 21.53 7.91 -16.30
N LYS A 49 22.51 8.36 -17.10
CA LYS A 49 23.93 7.99 -16.96
C LYS A 49 24.56 8.35 -15.60
N ASN A 50 23.99 9.33 -14.91
CA ASN A 50 24.45 9.85 -13.61
C ASN A 50 23.79 9.16 -12.40
N GLN A 51 22.92 8.19 -12.62
CA GLN A 51 22.23 7.47 -11.54
C GLN A 51 22.95 6.16 -11.21
N SER A 52 22.98 5.78 -9.93
CA SER A 52 23.54 4.50 -9.47
C SER A 52 22.95 3.35 -10.30
N PRO A 53 23.74 2.35 -10.74
CA PRO A 53 23.20 1.19 -11.48
C PRO A 53 22.48 0.20 -10.57
N VAL A 54 22.74 0.25 -9.25
CA VAL A 54 22.15 -0.64 -8.25
C VAL A 54 21.10 0.11 -7.46
N ASP A 55 19.90 -0.47 -7.40
CA ASP A 55 18.83 -0.01 -6.53
C ASP A 55 18.93 -0.73 -5.17
N SER A 56 18.68 -0.02 -4.07
CA SER A 56 18.68 -0.57 -2.72
C SER A 56 17.40 -0.20 -1.98
N GLY A 57 16.94 -1.09 -1.10
CA GLY A 57 15.74 -0.84 -0.30
C GLY A 57 15.20 -2.08 0.40
N ASN A 58 14.14 -1.89 1.17
CA ASN A 58 13.49 -2.92 1.97
C ASN A 58 12.35 -3.65 1.23
N LEU A 59 12.08 -3.35 -0.04
CA LEU A 59 11.10 -4.04 -0.87
C LEU A 59 11.68 -4.34 -2.25
N THR A 60 11.87 -5.62 -2.57
CA THR A 60 12.34 -6.07 -3.88
C THR A 60 11.23 -6.80 -4.61
N PHE A 61 10.97 -6.41 -5.87
CA PHE A 61 9.95 -7.04 -6.70
C PHE A 61 10.38 -7.07 -8.16
N ILE A 62 9.68 -7.91 -8.94
CA ILE A 62 9.89 -8.06 -10.37
C ILE A 62 9.15 -6.95 -11.10
N LEU A 63 9.86 -6.21 -11.96
CA LEU A 63 9.27 -5.12 -12.72
C LEU A 63 8.16 -5.62 -13.66
N PRO A 64 7.04 -4.90 -13.76
CA PRO A 64 5.97 -5.17 -14.72
C PRO A 64 6.47 -5.28 -16.16
N GLU A 65 6.11 -6.38 -16.84
CA GLU A 65 6.44 -6.64 -18.24
C GLU A 65 5.15 -6.80 -19.06
N ARG A 66 5.02 -6.02 -20.14
CA ARG A 66 3.87 -6.09 -21.06
C ARG A 66 4.35 -6.45 -22.45
N ARG A 67 3.46 -7.08 -23.24
CA ARG A 67 3.75 -7.43 -24.66
C ARG A 67 4.15 -6.22 -25.51
N ILE A 68 3.58 -5.05 -25.21
CA ILE A 68 3.83 -3.80 -25.94
C ILE A 68 4.10 -2.69 -24.92
N GLY A 69 5.10 -1.84 -25.21
CA GLY A 69 5.40 -0.63 -24.43
C GLY A 69 6.80 -0.66 -23.81
N LYS A 70 6.87 -0.45 -22.51
CA LYS A 70 8.13 -0.33 -21.76
C LYS A 70 8.75 -1.71 -21.51
N ASP A 71 9.89 -1.99 -22.13
CA ASP A 71 10.73 -3.15 -21.82
C ASP A 71 11.45 -2.91 -20.47
N PRO A 72 11.28 -3.78 -19.46
CA PRO A 72 12.00 -3.70 -18.19
C PRO A 72 13.52 -3.66 -18.32
N LYS A 73 14.12 -4.18 -19.40
CA LYS A 73 15.58 -4.08 -19.62
C LYS A 73 16.05 -2.64 -19.83
N VAL A 74 15.18 -1.78 -20.35
CA VAL A 74 15.46 -0.37 -20.67
C VAL A 74 14.83 0.57 -19.65
N TYR A 75 13.63 0.24 -19.17
CA TYR A 75 12.84 1.06 -18.24
C TYR A 75 12.89 0.49 -16.81
N ASN A 76 14.10 0.33 -16.26
CA ASN A 76 14.34 -0.27 -14.94
C ASN A 76 14.60 0.73 -13.82
N PHE A 77 14.21 1.99 -13.98
CA PHE A 77 14.43 3.01 -12.96
C PHE A 77 13.13 3.55 -12.39
N LEU A 78 13.06 3.62 -11.06
CA LEU A 78 12.00 4.28 -10.31
C LEU A 78 12.59 5.48 -9.58
N SER A 79 12.16 6.68 -9.97
CA SER A 79 12.61 7.92 -9.33
C SER A 79 12.16 7.99 -7.86
N PRO A 80 12.80 8.82 -7.00
CA PRO A 80 12.33 9.02 -5.63
C PRO A 80 10.86 9.48 -5.56
N SER A 81 10.40 10.29 -6.52
CA SER A 81 9.00 10.70 -6.62
C SER A 81 8.09 9.54 -7.02
N SER A 82 8.56 8.67 -7.92
CA SER A 82 7.87 7.42 -8.29
C SER A 82 7.70 6.51 -7.09
N VAL A 83 8.76 6.33 -6.28
CA VAL A 83 8.72 5.52 -5.04
C VAL A 83 7.68 6.08 -4.07
N LYS A 84 7.62 7.39 -3.86
CA LYS A 84 6.59 8.03 -3.03
C LYS A 84 5.17 7.77 -3.53
N MET A 85 4.96 7.78 -4.85
CA MET A 85 3.66 7.46 -5.45
C MET A 85 3.29 5.99 -5.26
N ILE A 86 4.25 5.08 -5.43
CA ILE A 86 4.07 3.64 -5.19
C ILE A 86 3.72 3.39 -3.72
N GLU A 87 4.47 3.98 -2.79
CA GLU A 87 4.21 3.87 -1.36
C GLU A 87 2.81 4.37 -1.00
N LYS A 88 2.38 5.51 -1.59
CA LYS A 88 1.04 6.05 -1.39
C LYS A 88 -0.05 5.06 -1.85
N GLU A 89 0.17 4.37 -2.97
CA GLU A 89 -0.77 3.35 -3.45
C GLU A 89 -0.79 2.11 -2.55
N ILE A 90 0.37 1.62 -2.14
CA ILE A 90 0.48 0.50 -1.19
C ILE A 90 -0.27 0.85 0.11
N ARG A 91 -0.08 2.06 0.63
CA ARG A 91 -0.78 2.54 1.83
C ARG A 91 -2.30 2.65 1.63
N ARG A 92 -2.75 3.04 0.44
CA ARG A 92 -4.19 3.05 0.10
C ARG A 92 -4.75 1.64 0.16
N MET A 93 -4.04 0.65 -0.42
CA MET A 93 -4.43 -0.76 -0.40
C MET A 93 -4.48 -1.30 1.03
N PHE A 94 -3.41 -1.10 1.80
CA PHE A 94 -3.31 -1.49 3.21
C PHE A 94 -4.49 -0.96 4.03
N ASN A 95 -4.75 0.36 3.97
CA ASN A 95 -5.84 0.97 4.73
C ASN A 95 -7.21 0.45 4.29
N ARG A 96 -7.41 0.20 2.98
CA ARG A 96 -8.68 -0.35 2.49
C ARG A 96 -8.97 -1.72 3.10
N GLU A 97 -7.97 -2.59 3.15
CA GLU A 97 -8.12 -3.95 3.66
C GLU A 97 -8.25 -3.98 5.18
N LEU A 98 -7.45 -3.17 5.89
CA LEU A 98 -7.58 -3.02 7.34
C LEU A 98 -8.97 -2.48 7.71
N HIS A 99 -9.46 -1.45 7.03
CA HIS A 99 -10.78 -0.90 7.30
C HIS A 99 -11.89 -1.90 6.99
N ALA A 100 -11.75 -2.70 5.92
CA ALA A 100 -12.72 -3.75 5.61
C ALA A 100 -12.79 -4.81 6.71
N ALA A 101 -11.65 -5.25 7.26
CA ALA A 101 -11.62 -6.20 8.37
C ALA A 101 -12.28 -5.63 9.64
N MET A 102 -12.05 -4.34 9.93
CA MET A 102 -12.69 -3.65 11.05
C MET A 102 -14.20 -3.50 10.86
N ASP A 103 -14.64 -3.10 9.66
CA ASP A 103 -16.06 -2.93 9.34
C ASP A 103 -16.79 -4.29 9.32
N GLU A 104 -16.14 -5.38 8.91
CA GLU A 104 -16.69 -6.74 8.98
C GLU A 104 -16.91 -7.19 10.43
N ASN A 105 -15.96 -6.91 11.33
CA ASN A 105 -16.16 -7.17 12.76
C ASN A 105 -17.32 -6.35 13.34
N ASP A 106 -17.44 -5.07 12.97
CA ASP A 106 -18.55 -4.21 13.37
C ASP A 106 -19.91 -4.79 12.88
N LEU A 107 -19.99 -5.27 11.63
CA LEU A 107 -21.20 -5.87 11.04
C LEU A 107 -21.57 -7.21 11.69
N ASN A 108 -20.57 -8.00 12.09
CA ASN A 108 -20.78 -9.28 12.75
C ASN A 108 -21.11 -9.15 14.25
N GLY A 109 -21.28 -7.92 14.76
CA GLY A 109 -21.67 -7.66 16.14
C GLY A 109 -20.51 -7.65 17.13
N HIS A 110 -19.30 -7.30 16.67
CA HIS A 110 -18.09 -7.24 17.49
C HIS A 110 -17.73 -8.57 18.16
N VAL A 111 -17.68 -9.64 17.36
CA VAL A 111 -17.28 -10.99 17.83
C VAL A 111 -15.88 -10.96 18.44
N LEU A 112 -14.98 -10.14 17.87
CA LEU A 112 -13.62 -9.95 18.36
C LEU A 112 -13.42 -8.53 18.89
N ASN A 113 -12.50 -8.37 19.84
CA ASN A 113 -12.06 -7.02 20.19
C ASN A 113 -11.33 -6.41 18.99
N ASN A 114 -11.47 -5.10 18.83
CA ASN A 114 -10.83 -4.39 17.73
C ASN A 114 -9.29 -4.51 17.73
N LEU A 115 -8.67 -4.70 18.89
CA LEU A 115 -7.24 -4.99 18.98
C LEU A 115 -6.92 -6.38 18.41
N ASP A 116 -7.76 -7.38 18.70
CA ASP A 116 -7.61 -8.75 18.18
C ASP A 116 -7.80 -8.79 16.65
N VAL A 117 -8.75 -8.02 16.12
CA VAL A 117 -8.94 -7.88 14.65
C VAL A 117 -7.68 -7.33 13.98
N VAL A 118 -7.07 -6.29 14.56
CA VAL A 118 -5.82 -5.71 14.06
C VAL A 118 -4.68 -6.72 14.17
N HIS A 119 -4.58 -7.45 15.28
CA HIS A 119 -3.58 -8.48 15.47
C HIS A 119 -3.71 -9.60 14.42
N HIS A 120 -4.91 -10.16 14.23
CA HIS A 120 -5.18 -11.16 13.21
C HIS A 120 -4.85 -10.64 11.79
N PHE A 121 -5.17 -9.39 11.49
CA PHE A 121 -4.80 -8.75 10.23
C PHE A 121 -3.28 -8.70 10.05
N MET A 122 -2.53 -8.27 11.07
CA MET A 122 -1.07 -8.23 11.02
C MET A 122 -0.46 -9.62 10.83
N CYS A 123 -0.95 -10.62 11.57
CA CYS A 123 -0.50 -12.01 11.41
C CYS A 123 -0.76 -12.56 10.01
N SER A 124 -1.90 -12.22 9.40
CA SER A 124 -2.26 -12.68 8.05
C SER A 124 -1.29 -12.20 6.96
N TYR A 125 -0.56 -11.11 7.21
CA TYR A 125 0.41 -10.53 6.29
C TYR A 125 1.85 -10.53 6.82
N CYS A 126 2.13 -11.22 7.93
CA CYS A 126 3.46 -11.27 8.56
C CYS A 126 4.05 -9.87 8.82
N ILE A 127 3.26 -9.00 9.46
CA ILE A 127 3.65 -7.62 9.79
C ILE A 127 4.11 -7.53 11.24
N ASP A 128 5.35 -7.07 11.45
CA ASP A 128 5.99 -7.01 12.77
C ASP A 128 6.55 -5.61 13.09
N SER A 129 6.72 -4.75 12.10
CA SER A 129 7.40 -3.46 12.25
C SER A 129 6.51 -2.29 12.72
N VAL A 130 5.24 -2.55 13.05
CA VAL A 130 4.30 -1.58 13.62
C VAL A 130 3.47 -2.25 14.71
N SER A 131 3.11 -1.54 15.77
CA SER A 131 2.25 -2.11 16.81
C SER A 131 0.77 -2.05 16.45
N GLU A 132 0.01 -3.00 16.98
CA GLU A 132 -1.45 -3.08 16.86
C GLU A 132 -2.11 -1.79 17.35
N ASP A 133 -1.64 -1.27 18.48
CA ASP A 133 -2.10 0.01 19.05
C ASP A 133 -1.90 1.19 18.09
N ALA A 134 -0.79 1.22 17.35
CA ALA A 134 -0.51 2.29 16.40
C ALA A 134 -1.49 2.25 15.22
N LEU A 135 -1.76 1.05 14.70
CA LEU A 135 -2.75 0.85 13.62
C LEU A 135 -4.17 1.17 14.08
N LEU A 136 -4.55 0.71 15.28
CA LEU A 136 -5.86 0.97 15.85
C LEU A 136 -6.10 2.46 16.10
N LYS A 137 -5.11 3.18 16.63
CA LYS A 137 -5.16 4.65 16.77
C LYS A 137 -5.27 5.33 15.41
N ASN A 138 -4.56 4.86 14.39
CA ASN A 138 -4.67 5.40 13.03
C ASN A 138 -6.09 5.23 12.48
N PHE A 139 -6.67 4.05 12.63
CA PHE A 139 -8.04 3.75 12.23
C PHE A 139 -9.06 4.68 12.89
N TYR A 140 -9.00 4.86 14.22
CA TYR A 140 -9.93 5.75 14.91
C TYR A 140 -9.76 7.22 14.50
N ARG A 141 -8.53 7.69 14.27
CA ARG A 141 -8.26 9.03 13.72
C ARG A 141 -8.90 9.20 12.33
N TRP A 142 -8.80 8.18 11.48
CA TRP A 142 -9.46 8.17 10.17
C TRP A 142 -10.99 8.22 10.31
N ARG A 143 -11.58 7.39 11.19
CA ARG A 143 -13.02 7.32 11.44
C ARG A 143 -13.57 8.66 11.93
N GLU A 144 -12.86 9.33 12.82
CA GLU A 144 -13.24 10.67 13.30
C GLU A 144 -13.14 11.73 12.19
N ASN A 145 -12.08 11.69 11.39
CA ASN A 145 -11.93 12.59 10.23
C ASN A 145 -13.06 12.41 9.21
N MET A 146 -13.50 11.17 9.01
CA MET A 146 -14.65 10.87 8.14
C MET A 146 -15.95 11.45 8.69
N ARG A 147 -16.21 11.33 10.00
CA ARG A 147 -17.36 11.97 10.66
C ARG A 147 -17.32 13.49 10.52
N LYS A 148 -16.19 14.14 10.81
CA LYS A 148 -16.01 15.59 10.65
C LYS A 148 -16.25 16.05 9.20
N ARG A 149 -15.78 15.29 8.21
CA ARG A 149 -16.02 15.58 6.79
C ARG A 149 -17.51 15.50 6.44
N LYS A 150 -18.24 14.51 6.96
CA LYS A 150 -19.69 14.37 6.75
C LYS A 150 -20.45 15.58 7.32
N VAL A 151 -20.18 15.95 8.57
CA VAL A 151 -20.80 17.13 9.21
C VAL A 151 -20.55 18.41 8.42
N ARG A 152 -19.30 18.65 7.98
CA ARG A 152 -18.96 19.83 7.15
C ARG A 152 -19.72 19.84 5.82
N ARG A 153 -19.91 18.67 5.19
CA ARG A 153 -20.68 18.55 3.93
C ARG A 153 -22.16 18.85 4.15
N GLU A 154 -22.75 18.35 5.23
CA GLU A 154 -24.14 18.61 5.59
C GLU A 154 -24.37 20.10 5.90
N TYR A 155 -23.48 20.72 6.67
CA TYR A 155 -23.53 22.15 6.94
C TYR A 155 -23.43 22.99 5.64
N LYS A 156 -22.48 22.65 4.74
CA LYS A 156 -22.33 23.33 3.44
C LYS A 156 -23.56 23.15 2.54
N LYS A 157 -24.28 22.02 2.64
CA LYS A 157 -25.54 21.81 1.92
C LYS A 157 -26.64 22.74 2.46
N LYS A 158 -26.78 22.83 3.79
CA LYS A 158 -27.75 23.74 4.44
C LYS A 158 -27.52 25.21 4.07
N LEU A 159 -26.25 25.65 4.02
CA LEU A 159 -25.90 27.01 3.61
C LEU A 159 -26.20 27.31 2.14
N LYS A 160 -26.24 26.30 1.26
CA LYS A 160 -26.57 26.46 -0.16
C LYS A 160 -28.06 26.38 -0.46
N SER A 161 -28.85 25.88 0.50
CA SER A 161 -30.31 25.77 0.39
C SER A 161 -31.05 26.95 1.04
N CYS A 162 -30.32 27.87 1.67
CA CYS A 162 -30.79 29.19 2.07
C CYS A 162 -30.41 30.21 1.01
#